data_AF-A1SIH4-F1
#
_entry.id   AF-A1SIH4-F1
#
_cell.length_a   1.000
_cell.length_b   1.000
_cell.length_c   1.000
_cell.angle_alpha   90.00
_cell.angle_beta   90.00
_cell.angle_gamma   90.00
#
_symmetry.space_group_name_H-M   'P 1'
#
loop_
_entity.id
_entity.type
_entity.pdbx_description
1 polymer ?
#
loop_
_entity_poly.entity_id
_entity_poly.type
_entity_poly.pdbx_seq_one_letter_code
_entity_poly.pdbx_strand_id
1 'polypeptide(L)' 'MTDRQLDVREEIPARRHELIFSTYHDLAPGDGFELVNDHDPKPLYYQLDAEHKGEFAWDYLEEGPEVWRVRIGRVAAS' A
#
# COMPACT_ATOMS: atom_id res chain seq x y z
N MET A 1 -13.39 4.50 10.77
CA MET A 1 -12.79 5.66 10.05
C MET A 1 -12.44 5.14 8.67
N THR A 2 -12.65 5.91 7.61
CA THR A 2 -12.34 5.48 6.25
C THR A 2 -10.87 5.80 5.99
N ASP A 3 -10.09 4.80 5.56
CA ASP A 3 -8.69 5.01 5.21
C ASP A 3 -8.57 5.97 4.03
N ARG A 4 -7.48 6.74 4.00
CA ARG A 4 -7.19 7.65 2.87
C ARG A 4 -6.87 6.82 1.63
N GLN A 5 -7.36 7.26 0.48
CA GLN A 5 -6.99 6.69 -0.82
C GLN A 5 -5.73 7.36 -1.40
N LEU A 6 -4.82 6.55 -1.94
CA LEU A 6 -3.65 6.93 -2.73
C LEU A 6 -3.79 6.30 -4.12
N ASP A 7 -4.26 7.09 -5.09
CA ASP A 7 -4.32 6.67 -6.49
C ASP A 7 -3.03 7.06 -7.22
N VAL A 8 -2.34 6.07 -7.78
CA VAL A 8 -1.04 6.23 -8.44
C VAL A 8 -1.07 5.86 -9.93
N ARG A 9 -2.26 5.68 -10.52
CA ARG A 9 -2.41 5.24 -11.91
C ARG A 9 -1.84 6.25 -12.90
N GLU A 10 -1.88 7.55 -12.57
CA GLU A 10 -1.31 8.62 -13.40
C GLU A 10 0.15 8.96 -13.05
N GLU A 11 0.73 8.31 -12.03
CA GLU A 11 2.09 8.58 -11.57
C GLU A 11 3.13 7.75 -12.35
N ILE A 12 4.27 8.39 -12.64
CA ILE A 12 5.42 7.69 -13.25
C ILE A 12 6.00 6.66 -12.27
N PRO A 13 6.63 5.55 -12.74
CA PRO A 13 7.05 4.45 -11.88
C PRO A 13 7.92 4.84 -10.68
N ALA A 14 8.88 5.75 -10.87
CA ALA A 14 9.76 6.21 -9.79
C ALA A 14 8.98 6.98 -8.70
N ARG A 15 8.09 7.87 -9.12
CA ARG A 15 7.27 8.67 -8.20
C ARG A 15 6.20 7.84 -7.50
N ARG A 16 5.65 6.83 -8.19
CA ARG A 16 4.73 5.84 -7.61
C ARG A 16 5.36 5.15 -6.40
N HIS A 17 6.57 4.61 -6.58
CA HIS A 17 7.30 3.96 -5.48
C HIS A 17 7.55 4.94 -4.33
N GLU A 18 8.07 6.14 -4.62
CA GLU A 18 8.35 7.16 -3.60
C GLU A 18 7.10 7.49 -2.76
N LEU A 19 5.96 7.78 -3.41
CA LEU A 19 4.72 8.14 -2.73
C LEU A 19 4.17 7.01 -1.86
N ILE A 20 4.21 5.77 -2.35
CA ILE A 20 3.69 4.61 -1.62
C ILE A 20 4.53 4.38 -0.35
N PHE A 21 5.86 4.37 -0.49
CA PHE A 21 6.73 4.16 0.66
C PHE A 21 6.69 5.33 1.62
N SER A 22 6.69 6.58 1.17
CA SER A 22 6.56 7.73 2.07
C SER A 22 5.25 7.67 2.85
N THR A 23 4.14 7.34 2.18
CA THR A 23 2.83 7.20 2.82
C THR A 23 2.83 6.10 3.88
N TYR A 24 3.45 4.95 3.60
CA TYR A 24 3.59 3.87 4.57
C TYR A 24 4.43 4.27 5.79
N HIS A 25 5.57 4.94 5.59
CA HIS A 25 6.46 5.35 6.67
C HIS A 25 5.82 6.40 7.60
N ASP A 26 4.92 7.22 7.06
CA ASP A 26 4.17 8.24 7.81
C ASP A 26 3.00 7.65 8.62
N LEU A 27 2.66 6.36 8.46
CA LEU A 27 1.57 5.73 9.21
C LEU A 27 1.91 5.60 10.70
N ALA A 28 0.94 5.99 11.53
CA ALA A 28 0.92 5.57 12.92
C ALA A 28 0.61 4.06 13.03
N PRO A 29 1.06 3.37 14.09
CA PRO A 29 0.68 1.98 14.33
C PRO A 29 -0.84 1.81 14.42
N GLY A 30 -1.40 0.87 13.66
CA GLY A 30 -2.84 0.63 13.56
C GLY A 30 -3.52 1.33 12.37
N ASP A 31 -2.88 2.32 11.75
CA ASP A 31 -3.44 3.04 10.61
C ASP A 31 -3.12 2.35 9.27
N GLY A 32 -3.79 2.81 8.20
CA GLY A 32 -3.48 2.40 6.83
C GLY A 32 -4.04 3.34 5.77
N PHE A 33 -3.78 2.97 4.52
CA PHE A 33 -4.27 3.66 3.34
C PHE A 33 -4.68 2.66 2.25
N GLU A 34 -5.57 3.07 1.35
CA GLU A 34 -5.94 2.30 0.17
C GLU A 34 -5.09 2.72 -1.02
N LEU A 35 -4.26 1.83 -1.54
CA LEU A 35 -3.55 2.00 -2.80
C LEU A 35 -4.47 1.64 -3.96
N VAL A 36 -4.61 2.52 -4.95
CA VAL A 36 -5.27 2.24 -6.24
C VAL A 36 -4.21 2.20 -7.33
N ASN A 37 -4.09 1.07 -8.01
CA ASN A 37 -3.07 0.78 -9.01
C ASN A 37 -3.68 0.25 -10.32
N ASP A 38 -2.92 0.38 -11.41
CA ASP A 38 -3.30 -0.09 -12.76
C ASP A 38 -2.92 -1.56 -13.02
N HIS A 39 -2.20 -2.20 -12.09
CA HIS A 39 -1.81 -3.61 -12.14
C HIS A 39 -1.68 -4.18 -10.73
N ASP A 40 -1.53 -5.50 -10.62
CA ASP A 40 -1.29 -6.17 -9.33
C ASP A 40 0.01 -5.67 -8.69
N PRO A 41 -0.04 -5.03 -7.50
CA PRO A 41 1.15 -4.51 -6.82
C PRO A 41 1.94 -5.62 -6.08
N LYS A 42 1.87 -6.88 -6.52
CA LYS A 42 2.60 -8.01 -5.92
C LYS A 42 4.10 -7.79 -5.72
N PRO A 43 4.87 -7.13 -6.62
CA PRO A 43 6.26 -6.81 -6.35
C PRO A 43 6.46 -5.92 -5.11
N LEU A 44 5.53 -4.97 -4.88
CA LEU A 44 5.52 -4.09 -3.71
C LEU A 44 5.28 -4.89 -2.42
N TYR A 45 4.34 -5.86 -2.45
CA TYR A 45 4.11 -6.75 -1.31
C TYR A 45 5.40 -7.44 -0.87
N TYR A 46 6.15 -8.03 -1.82
CA TYR A 46 7.39 -8.72 -1.49
C TYR A 46 8.49 -7.77 -0.98
N GLN A 47 8.51 -6.53 -1.45
CA GLN A 47 9.44 -5.54 -0.94
C GLN A 47 9.10 -5.16 0.52
N LEU A 48 7.83 -4.92 0.84
CA LEU A 48 7.39 -4.68 2.22
C LEU A 48 7.63 -5.90 3.13
N ASP A 49 7.40 -7.13 2.64
CA ASP A 49 7.68 -8.34 3.41
C ASP A 49 9.17 -8.52 3.72
N ALA A 50 10.04 -8.14 2.78
CA ALA A 50 11.49 -8.19 2.99
C ALA A 50 11.99 -7.11 3.96
N GLU A 51 11.44 -5.88 3.87
CA GLU A 51 11.91 -4.71 4.64
C GLU A 51 11.23 -4.54 6.00
N HIS A 52 9.97 -4.97 6.13
CA HIS A 52 9.08 -4.70 7.27
C HIS A 52 8.34 -5.96 7.74
N LYS A 53 9.01 -7.11 7.70
CA LYS A 53 8.41 -8.41 8.02
C LYS A 53 7.68 -8.40 9.36
N GLY A 54 6.37 -8.66 9.32
CA GLY A 54 5.53 -8.70 10.52
C GLY A 54 5.12 -7.33 11.08
N GLU A 55 5.52 -6.23 10.44
CA GLU A 55 5.19 -4.86 10.85
C GLU A 55 4.12 -4.20 9.96
N PHE A 56 3.78 -4.81 8.82
CA PHE A 56 2.77 -4.33 7.89
C PHE A 56 1.58 -5.31 7.77
N ALA A 57 0.43 -4.75 7.37
CA ALA A 57 -0.78 -5.47 6.98
C ALA A 57 -1.08 -5.22 5.51
N TRP A 58 -1.67 -6.22 4.85
CA TRP A 58 -1.96 -6.19 3.42
C TRP A 58 -3.30 -6.90 3.13
N ASP A 59 -4.27 -6.14 2.64
CA ASP A 59 -5.60 -6.68 2.31
C ASP A 59 -5.97 -6.27 0.88
N TYR A 60 -6.30 -7.25 0.02
CA TYR A 60 -6.90 -6.94 -1.27
C TYR A 60 -8.35 -6.48 -1.08
N LEU A 61 -8.68 -5.31 -1.66
CA LEU A 61 -10.03 -4.75 -1.70
C LEU A 61 -10.68 -4.93 -3.07
N GLU A 62 -9.86 -4.96 -4.13
CA GLU A 62 -10.29 -5.19 -5.51
C GLU A 62 -9.14 -5.81 -6.32
N GLU A 63 -9.44 -6.88 -7.06
CA GLU A 63 -8.46 -7.68 -7.80
C GLU A 63 -8.73 -7.65 -9.31
N GLY A 64 -8.52 -6.50 -9.96
CA GLY A 64 -8.41 -6.37 -11.42
C GLY A 64 -9.62 -6.85 -12.25
N PRO A 65 -9.50 -6.86 -13.59
CA PRO A 65 -8.34 -6.43 -14.38
C PRO A 65 -8.24 -4.92 -14.60
N GLU A 66 -9.32 -4.16 -14.34
CA GLU A 66 -9.40 -2.73 -14.64
C GLU A 66 -8.73 -1.88 -13.55
N VAL A 67 -8.89 -2.28 -12.28
CA VAL A 67 -8.36 -1.57 -11.12
C VAL A 67 -7.90 -2.58 -10.08
N TRP A 68 -6.76 -2.29 -9.44
CA TRP A 68 -6.27 -3.04 -8.29
C TRP A 68 -6.32 -2.15 -7.06
N ARG A 69 -7.00 -2.60 -6.01
CA ARG A 69 -7.08 -1.89 -4.73
C ARG A 69 -6.55 -2.77 -3.62
N VAL A 70 -5.56 -2.26 -2.90
CA VAL A 70 -5.01 -2.93 -1.72
C VAL A 70 -4.98 -1.96 -0.55
N ARG A 71 -5.43 -2.41 0.61
CA ARG A 71 -5.20 -1.70 1.86
C ARG A 71 -3.82 -2.08 2.38
N ILE A 72 -2.99 -1.08 2.60
CA ILE A 72 -1.67 -1.24 3.21
C ILE A 72 -1.72 -0.57 4.58
N GLY A 73 -1.38 -1.30 5.62
CA GLY A 73 -1.44 -0.82 7.01
C GLY A 73 -0.16 -1.06 7.78
N ARG A 74 0.03 -0.32 8.87
CA ARG A 74 1.06 -0.56 9.86
C ARG A 74 0.45 -1.30 11.05
N VAL A 75 1.05 -2.41 11.46
CA VAL A 75 0.55 -3.21 12.59
C VAL A 75 0.67 -2.42 13.89
N ALA A 76 -0.36 -2.45 14.73
CA ALA A 76 -0.30 -1.86 16.07
C ALA A 76 0.67 -2.65 16.95
N ALA A 77 1.50 -1.96 17.74
CA ALA A 77 2.30 -2.63 18.76
C ALA A 77 1.36 -3.23 19.81
N SER A 78 1.51 -4.53 20.07
CA SER A 78 0.76 -5.28 21.08
C SER A 78 1.09 -4.84 22.52
#